data_AF-A0A1Q7X270-F1
#
_entry.id   AF-A0A1Q7X270-F1
#
_cell.length_a   1.000
_cell.length_b   1.000
_cell.length_c   1.000
_cell.angle_alpha   90.00
_cell.angle_beta   90.00
_cell.angle_gamma   90.00
#
_symmetry.space_group_name_H-M   'P 1'
#
loop_
_entity.id
_entity.type
_entity.pdbx_description
1 polymer ?
#
loop_
_entity_poly.entity_id
_entity_poly.type
_entity_poly.pdbx_seq_one_letter_code
_entity_poly.pdbx_strand_id
1 'polypeptide(L)'
;MKRVATVIALASIGAMLSFAGAAQAHQGICTETTNPHGQNVPPAGSTTLPGPNGGQNEDGFYLISSNTGVNVFVKDTGSGTIFGPFPSGTKIKYTQAPGATPSSKKIGSTNGQAGAVKFHITGTGDALVFPTGEPNHGALCKVPPPPK
;
A
#
# COMPACT_ATOMS: atom_id res chain seq x y z
N MET A 1 -56.23 -56.64 -21.09
CA MET A 1 -55.91 -55.45 -20.28
C MET A 1 -54.63 -55.69 -19.48
N LYS A 2 -53.47 -55.27 -19.97
CA LYS A 2 -52.22 -55.15 -19.19
C LYS A 2 -51.47 -53.91 -19.68
N ARG A 3 -50.98 -53.14 -18.71
CA ARG A 3 -50.66 -51.71 -18.79
C ARG A 3 -49.31 -51.45 -19.44
N VAL A 4 -49.27 -50.35 -20.20
CA VAL A 4 -48.12 -49.69 -20.83
C VAL A 4 -47.11 -49.25 -19.77
N ALA A 5 -45.81 -49.42 -20.03
CA ALA A 5 -44.74 -48.76 -19.29
C ALA A 5 -43.77 -48.12 -20.29
N THR A 6 -44.03 -46.84 -20.57
CA THR A 6 -43.14 -45.96 -21.33
C THR A 6 -41.95 -45.59 -20.43
N VAL A 7 -40.76 -46.07 -20.76
CA VAL A 7 -39.52 -45.67 -20.07
C VAL A 7 -38.98 -44.43 -20.77
N ILE A 8 -39.19 -43.26 -20.15
CA ILE A 8 -38.46 -42.03 -20.49
C ILE A 8 -37.38 -41.89 -19.41
N ALA A 9 -36.12 -42.14 -19.76
CA ALA A 9 -34.99 -41.80 -18.92
C ALA A 9 -34.28 -40.58 -19.51
N LEU A 10 -34.35 -39.47 -18.78
CA LEU A 10 -33.82 -38.17 -19.14
C LEU A 10 -32.29 -38.20 -19.33
N ALA A 11 -31.82 -37.59 -20.41
CA ALA A 11 -30.41 -37.23 -20.58
C ALA A 11 -30.09 -35.99 -19.73
N SER A 12 -29.40 -36.18 -18.61
CA SER A 12 -28.92 -35.09 -17.76
C SER A 12 -27.67 -34.47 -18.41
N ILE A 13 -27.85 -33.36 -19.15
CA ILE A 13 -26.72 -32.52 -19.57
C ILE A 13 -26.25 -31.76 -18.33
N GLY A 14 -25.21 -32.25 -17.69
CA GLY A 14 -24.51 -31.54 -16.63
C GLY A 14 -23.79 -30.33 -17.22
N ALA A 15 -24.37 -29.15 -17.07
CA ALA A 15 -23.67 -27.89 -17.32
C ALA A 15 -22.61 -27.72 -16.22
N MET A 16 -21.37 -28.11 -16.50
CA MET A 16 -20.22 -27.68 -15.71
C MET A 16 -20.03 -26.18 -15.93
N LEU A 17 -20.73 -25.36 -15.12
CA LEU A 17 -20.39 -23.96 -14.95
C LEU A 17 -19.00 -23.91 -14.27
N SER A 18 -17.96 -23.66 -15.06
CA SER A 18 -16.65 -23.29 -14.52
C SER A 18 -16.79 -21.91 -13.89
N PHE A 19 -16.85 -21.86 -12.55
CA PHE A 19 -16.71 -20.62 -11.81
C PHE A 19 -15.26 -20.15 -11.96
N ALA A 20 -15.00 -19.24 -12.90
CA ALA A 20 -13.80 -18.44 -12.86
C ALA A 20 -13.88 -17.60 -11.57
N GLY A 21 -13.15 -17.98 -10.53
CA GLY A 21 -13.00 -17.15 -9.35
C GLY A 21 -12.52 -15.77 -9.78
N ALA A 22 -13.18 -14.71 -9.33
CA ALA A 22 -12.78 -13.34 -9.64
C ALA A 22 -11.31 -13.17 -9.24
N ALA A 23 -10.45 -12.85 -10.20
CA ALA A 23 -9.06 -12.48 -9.90
C ALA A 23 -9.11 -11.23 -9.01
N GLN A 24 -8.71 -11.38 -7.74
CA GLN A 24 -8.68 -10.26 -6.81
C GLN A 24 -7.50 -9.37 -7.18
N ALA A 25 -7.77 -8.13 -7.60
CA ALA A 25 -6.73 -7.15 -7.89
C ALA A 25 -5.85 -6.94 -6.64
N HIS A 26 -4.54 -6.98 -6.83
CA HIS A 26 -3.61 -6.56 -5.79
C HIS A 26 -3.82 -5.06 -5.56
N GLN A 27 -4.04 -4.66 -4.31
CA GLN A 27 -4.15 -3.26 -3.92
C GLN A 27 -3.00 -2.88 -3.00
N GLY A 28 -2.46 -1.69 -3.20
CA GLY A 28 -1.51 -1.06 -2.31
C GLY A 28 -2.18 -0.64 -1.01
N ILE A 29 -1.44 -0.69 0.07
CA ILE A 29 -1.87 -0.30 1.40
C ILE A 29 -0.82 0.65 1.96
N CYS A 30 -1.30 1.77 2.49
CA CYS A 30 -0.49 2.69 3.26
C CYS A 30 -1.15 2.92 4.62
N THR A 31 -0.53 2.38 5.67
CA THR A 31 -1.03 2.48 7.04
C THR A 31 -0.06 3.30 7.87
N GLU A 32 -0.55 4.35 8.55
CA GLU A 32 0.26 5.16 9.46
C GLU A 32 0.84 4.28 10.58
N THR A 33 2.08 4.53 10.99
CA THR A 33 2.73 3.81 12.10
C THR A 33 3.49 4.76 13.02
N THR A 34 3.79 4.28 14.22
CA THR A 34 4.45 5.03 15.29
C THR A 34 5.84 5.47 14.89
N ASN A 35 6.19 6.71 15.23
CA ASN A 35 7.56 7.19 15.29
C ASN A 35 8.30 6.45 16.42
N PRO A 36 9.35 5.66 16.14
CA PRO A 36 10.05 4.85 17.14
C PRO A 36 10.62 5.65 18.32
N HIS A 37 10.88 6.95 18.13
CA HIS A 37 11.40 7.84 19.16
C HIS A 37 10.30 8.63 19.89
N GLY A 38 9.11 8.78 19.29
CA GLY A 38 8.01 9.56 19.85
C GLY A 38 6.99 8.75 20.66
N GLN A 39 7.07 7.41 20.63
CA GLN A 39 6.15 6.44 21.25
C GLN A 39 4.65 6.58 20.88
N ASN A 40 4.28 7.59 20.09
CA ASN A 40 2.91 7.83 19.65
C ASN A 40 2.84 7.83 18.11
N VAL A 41 1.71 7.36 17.57
CA VAL A 41 1.31 7.66 16.20
C VAL A 41 0.73 9.08 16.24
N PRO A 42 1.31 10.07 15.55
CA PRO A 42 0.67 11.38 15.45
C PRO A 42 -0.74 11.20 14.88
N PRO A 43 -1.78 11.82 15.45
CA PRO A 43 -3.11 11.73 14.87
C PRO A 43 -3.10 12.34 13.46
N ALA A 44 -3.79 11.70 12.51
CA ALA A 44 -4.05 12.29 11.21
C ALA A 44 -4.67 13.68 11.38
N GLY A 45 -4.10 14.69 10.72
CA GLY A 45 -4.54 16.08 10.80
C GLY A 45 -4.29 16.77 12.14
N SER A 46 -3.41 16.25 13.01
CA SER A 46 -3.11 16.85 14.32
C SER A 46 -2.33 18.17 14.24
N THR A 47 -1.83 18.56 13.08
CA THR A 47 -1.17 19.86 12.91
C THR A 47 -1.85 20.64 11.78
N THR A 48 -2.24 21.86 12.09
CA THR A 48 -2.45 22.92 11.10
C THR A 48 -1.09 23.51 10.73
N LEU A 49 -0.12 22.68 10.30
CA LEU A 49 1.11 23.22 9.72
C LEU A 49 0.73 24.09 8.50
N PRO A 50 1.47 25.19 8.22
CA PRO A 50 1.04 26.17 7.23
C PRO A 50 0.99 25.55 5.82
N GLY A 51 -0.21 25.21 5.36
CA GLY A 51 -0.51 24.65 4.04
C GLY A 51 -1.92 24.06 3.97
N PRO A 52 -2.55 23.97 2.79
CA PRO A 52 -3.93 23.47 2.66
C PRO A 52 -4.10 21.96 2.88
N ASN A 53 -3.00 21.22 3.09
CA ASN A 53 -2.99 19.77 3.16
C ASN A 53 -2.52 19.30 4.54
N GLY A 54 -3.43 19.10 5.49
CA GLY A 54 -3.14 18.32 6.69
C GLY A 54 -2.76 16.89 6.31
N GLY A 55 -1.72 16.35 6.92
CA GLY A 55 -1.19 15.01 6.66
C GLY A 55 -1.97 13.90 7.34
N GLN A 56 -1.88 12.70 6.75
CA GLN A 56 -2.28 11.46 7.42
C GLN A 56 -1.30 11.15 8.56
N ASN A 57 0.00 11.30 8.34
CA ASN A 57 1.01 11.24 9.39
C ASN A 57 2.07 12.32 9.13
N GLU A 58 2.02 13.37 9.95
CA GLU A 58 2.93 14.53 9.89
C GLU A 58 4.40 14.13 10.02
N ASP A 59 4.68 13.06 10.77
CA ASP A 59 6.04 12.55 10.95
C ASP A 59 6.49 11.66 9.77
N GLY A 60 5.56 11.29 8.89
CA GLY A 60 5.83 10.55 7.66
C GLY A 60 6.09 9.06 7.85
N PHE A 61 5.70 8.46 8.97
CA PHE A 61 5.94 7.03 9.23
C PHE A 61 4.78 6.15 8.74
N TYR A 62 5.08 5.21 7.85
CA TYR A 62 4.08 4.31 7.27
C TYR A 62 4.55 2.86 7.23
N LEU A 63 3.61 1.94 7.41
CA LEU A 63 3.71 0.57 6.95
C LEU A 63 3.14 0.50 5.53
N ILE A 64 3.98 0.10 4.58
CA ILE A 64 3.61 -0.11 3.18
C ILE A 64 3.41 -1.61 2.92
N SER A 65 2.30 -1.97 2.28
CA SER A 65 1.91 -3.36 2.09
C SER A 65 1.03 -3.52 0.86
N SER A 66 0.80 -4.76 0.45
CA SER A 66 -0.29 -5.13 -0.45
C SER A 66 -1.33 -5.97 0.29
N ASN A 67 -2.59 -5.93 -0.15
CA ASN A 67 -3.67 -6.78 0.36
C ASN A 67 -3.41 -8.29 0.14
N THR A 68 -2.55 -8.67 -0.80
CA THR A 68 -2.17 -10.07 -1.06
C THR A 68 -0.76 -10.42 -0.59
N GLY A 69 -0.06 -9.48 0.08
CA GLY A 69 1.28 -9.71 0.60
C GLY A 69 2.40 -9.66 -0.46
N VAL A 70 2.10 -9.31 -1.71
CA VAL A 70 3.12 -9.11 -2.73
C VAL A 70 3.98 -7.88 -2.45
N ASN A 71 5.20 -7.85 -2.99
CA ASN A 71 6.06 -6.69 -2.89
C ASN A 71 5.39 -5.43 -3.46
N VAL A 72 5.73 -4.29 -2.90
CA VAL A 72 5.19 -2.99 -3.30
C VAL A 72 6.29 -2.04 -3.77
N PHE A 73 5.90 -1.09 -4.60
CA PHE A 73 6.71 0.05 -4.98
C PHE A 73 6.13 1.31 -4.37
N VAL A 74 6.99 2.32 -4.19
CA VAL A 74 6.58 3.67 -3.78
C VAL A 74 6.92 4.62 -4.91
N LYS A 75 5.91 5.28 -5.48
CA LYS A 75 6.10 6.37 -6.44
C LYS A 75 5.97 7.71 -5.73
N ASP A 76 6.97 8.57 -5.87
CA ASP A 76 6.85 9.99 -5.54
C ASP A 76 5.93 10.65 -6.57
N THR A 77 4.81 11.21 -6.12
CA THR A 77 3.82 11.85 -7.02
C THR A 77 4.32 13.17 -7.61
N GLY A 78 5.28 13.85 -6.94
CA GLY A 78 5.82 15.12 -7.43
C GLY A 78 6.83 14.94 -8.58
N SER A 79 7.74 13.97 -8.46
CA SER A 79 8.78 13.73 -9.48
C SER A 79 8.49 12.55 -10.41
N GLY A 80 7.57 11.67 -10.03
CA GLY A 80 7.33 10.40 -10.70
C GLY A 80 8.36 9.30 -10.38
N THR A 81 9.37 9.58 -9.55
CA THR A 81 10.43 8.63 -9.19
C THR A 81 9.84 7.42 -8.45
N ILE A 82 10.29 6.22 -8.82
CA ILE A 82 9.81 4.96 -8.24
C ILE A 82 10.93 4.32 -7.39
N PHE A 83 10.58 3.92 -6.18
CA PHE A 83 11.45 3.22 -5.24
C PHE A 83 10.94 1.80 -4.97
N GLY A 84 11.85 0.86 -4.75
CA GLY A 84 11.55 -0.53 -4.43
C GLY A 84 12.16 -1.51 -5.44
N PRO A 85 11.65 -2.75 -5.50
CA PRO A 85 10.52 -3.28 -4.72
C PRO A 85 10.83 -3.40 -3.23
N PHE A 86 9.82 -3.18 -2.39
CA PHE A 86 9.88 -3.41 -0.94
C PHE A 86 9.02 -4.61 -0.56
N PRO A 87 9.46 -5.45 0.40
CA PRO A 87 8.62 -6.47 0.99
C PRO A 87 7.32 -5.88 1.55
N SER A 88 6.21 -6.61 1.39
CA SER A 88 4.94 -6.24 2.01
C SER A 88 5.09 -6.17 3.54
N GLY A 89 4.51 -5.16 4.18
CA GLY A 89 4.66 -4.92 5.62
C GLY A 89 5.92 -4.14 6.00
N THR A 90 6.65 -3.58 5.02
CA THR A 90 7.82 -2.75 5.29
C THR A 90 7.40 -1.45 5.97
N LYS A 91 8.06 -1.09 7.07
CA LYS A 91 7.91 0.21 7.71
C LYS A 91 8.93 1.20 7.14
N ILE A 92 8.47 2.36 6.70
CA ILE A 92 9.27 3.43 6.11
C ILE A 92 9.02 4.76 6.84
N LYS A 93 10.00 5.66 6.72
CA LYS A 93 9.81 7.09 6.87
C LYS A 93 9.78 7.70 5.47
N TYR A 94 8.75 8.47 5.16
CA TYR A 94 8.65 9.26 3.94
C TYR A 94 8.68 10.74 4.31
N THR A 95 9.43 11.55 3.56
CA THR A 95 9.50 13.00 3.75
C THR A 95 9.21 13.68 2.43
N GLN A 96 8.18 14.52 2.40
CA GLN A 96 7.93 15.40 1.26
C GLN A 96 8.87 16.61 1.36
N ALA A 97 9.73 16.80 0.38
CA ALA A 97 10.66 17.92 0.28
C ALA A 97 10.60 18.51 -1.14
N PRO A 98 9.65 19.45 -1.40
CA PRO A 98 9.51 20.05 -2.72
C PRO A 98 10.82 20.71 -3.18
N GLY A 99 11.24 20.40 -4.41
CA GLY A 99 12.50 20.88 -4.99
C GLY A 99 13.76 20.12 -4.59
N ALA A 100 13.69 19.16 -3.66
CA ALA A 100 14.81 18.28 -3.36
C ALA A 100 14.97 17.17 -4.42
N THR A 101 16.15 16.56 -4.50
CA THR A 101 16.35 15.35 -5.30
C THR A 101 15.73 14.14 -4.58
N PRO A 102 14.82 13.39 -5.21
CA PRO A 102 14.25 12.19 -4.61
C PRO A 102 15.32 11.17 -4.25
N SER A 103 15.20 10.53 -3.08
CA SER A 103 16.18 9.54 -2.62
C SER A 103 15.56 8.49 -1.70
N SER A 104 16.20 7.32 -1.61
CA SER A 104 15.83 6.25 -0.68
C SER A 104 17.09 5.73 0.01
N LYS A 105 17.10 5.77 1.33
CA LYS A 105 18.21 5.34 2.17
C LYS A 105 17.76 4.24 3.11
N LYS A 106 18.51 3.14 3.18
CA LYS A 106 18.29 2.11 4.19
C LYS A 106 18.76 2.66 5.54
N ILE A 107 17.86 2.73 6.52
CA ILE A 107 18.12 3.27 7.87
C ILE A 107 17.89 2.24 8.97
N GLY A 108 17.32 1.07 8.64
CA GLY A 108 17.07 0.02 9.61
C GLY A 108 18.37 -0.55 10.20
N SER A 109 18.44 -0.59 11.52
CA SER A 109 19.54 -1.22 12.28
C SER A 109 19.07 -2.52 12.93
N THR A 110 19.99 -3.47 13.17
CA THR A 110 19.74 -4.66 14.00
C THR A 110 19.82 -4.34 15.50
N ASN A 111 20.26 -3.14 15.88
CA ASN A 111 20.45 -2.73 17.26
C ASN A 111 19.39 -1.66 17.66
N GLY A 112 18.68 -1.92 18.76
CA GLY A 112 17.70 -1.00 19.36
C GLY A 112 16.38 -0.84 18.59
N GLN A 113 15.61 0.20 18.93
CA GLN A 113 14.33 0.54 18.28
C GLN A 113 14.48 0.95 16.80
N ALA A 114 15.71 1.18 16.34
CA ALA A 114 16.07 1.47 14.94
C ALA A 114 15.77 0.31 13.97
N GLY A 115 15.41 -0.88 14.46
CA GLY A 115 14.86 -1.96 13.63
C GLY A 115 13.43 -1.74 13.14
N ALA A 116 12.72 -0.76 13.72
CA ALA A 116 11.30 -0.50 13.47
C ALA A 116 11.00 0.21 12.15
N VAL A 117 11.95 0.95 11.56
CA VAL A 117 11.80 1.63 10.26
C VAL A 117 12.98 1.25 9.38
N LYS A 118 12.70 0.67 8.21
CA LYS A 118 13.74 0.09 7.35
C LYS A 118 14.35 1.08 6.38
N PHE A 119 13.55 2.02 5.89
CA PHE A 119 13.96 2.97 4.86
C PHE A 119 13.50 4.39 5.19
N HIS A 120 14.32 5.37 4.82
CA HIS A 120 13.95 6.78 4.74
C HIS A 120 13.93 7.16 3.27
N ILE A 121 12.73 7.51 2.79
CA ILE A 121 12.47 7.96 1.43
C ILE A 121 12.20 9.46 1.49
N THR A 122 12.83 10.21 0.59
CA THR A 122 12.55 11.63 0.36
C THR A 122 12.01 11.78 -1.05
N GLY A 123 10.86 12.43 -1.20
CA GLY A 123 10.26 12.75 -2.50
C GLY A 123 9.83 14.20 -2.55
N THR A 124 9.32 14.65 -3.70
CA THR A 124 8.91 16.04 -3.92
C THR A 124 7.40 16.26 -3.77
N GLY A 125 6.62 15.18 -3.80
CA GLY A 125 5.18 15.12 -3.52
C GLY A 125 4.85 14.01 -2.52
N ASP A 126 3.58 13.61 -2.47
CA ASP A 126 3.10 12.47 -1.68
C ASP A 126 3.65 11.14 -2.21
N ALA A 127 3.62 10.10 -1.36
CA ALA A 127 3.93 8.74 -1.76
C ALA A 127 2.69 8.01 -2.27
N LEU A 128 2.79 7.37 -3.44
CA LEU A 128 1.81 6.41 -3.96
C LEU A 128 2.39 4.99 -3.85
N VAL A 129 1.81 4.17 -2.98
CA VAL A 129 2.21 2.76 -2.79
C VAL A 129 1.40 1.90 -3.73
N PHE A 130 2.03 1.10 -4.58
CA PHE A 130 1.33 0.18 -5.48
C PHE A 130 1.97 -1.22 -5.50
N PRO A 131 1.19 -2.29 -5.70
CA PRO A 131 1.70 -3.65 -5.76
C PRO A 131 2.47 -3.94 -7.05
N THR A 132 3.43 -4.86 -6.95
CA THR A 132 4.16 -5.37 -8.12
C THR A 132 3.19 -5.95 -9.15
N GLY A 133 3.33 -5.53 -10.40
CA GLY A 133 2.46 -5.95 -11.51
C GLY A 133 1.16 -5.16 -11.64
N GLU A 134 0.82 -4.30 -10.67
CA GLU A 134 -0.49 -3.65 -10.58
C GLU A 134 -0.37 -2.14 -10.27
N PRO A 135 0.30 -1.33 -11.13
CA PRO A 135 0.59 0.08 -10.85
C PRO A 135 -0.64 0.99 -10.73
N ASN A 136 -1.79 0.55 -11.25
CA ASN A 136 -3.03 1.30 -11.22
C ASN A 136 -3.83 1.09 -9.91
N HIS A 137 -3.39 0.18 -9.05
CA HIS A 137 -4.08 -0.18 -7.81
C HIS A 137 -3.35 0.36 -6.58
N GLY A 138 -2.93 1.62 -6.64
CA GLY A 138 -2.13 2.26 -5.59
C GLY A 138 -2.94 2.95 -4.48
N ALA A 139 -2.32 3.14 -3.32
CA ALA A 139 -2.81 3.92 -2.20
C ALA A 139 -1.90 5.11 -1.91
N LEU A 140 -2.47 6.29 -1.66
CA LEU A 140 -1.71 7.50 -1.32
C LEU A 140 -1.40 7.54 0.18
N CYS A 141 -0.13 7.77 0.51
CA CYS A 141 0.37 8.20 1.80
C CYS A 141 0.50 9.72 1.79
N LYS A 142 -0.43 10.43 2.44
CA LYS A 142 -0.41 11.90 2.46
C LYS A 142 0.58 12.41 3.51
N VAL A 143 1.69 12.98 3.05
CA VAL A 143 2.75 13.54 3.90
C VAL A 143 2.87 15.01 3.60
N PRO A 144 2.65 15.91 4.56
CA PRO A 144 2.74 17.33 4.33
C PRO A 144 4.21 17.76 4.20
N PRO A 145 4.45 18.90 3.53
CA PRO A 145 5.80 19.45 3.43
C PRO A 145 6.25 20.01 4.80
N PRO A 146 7.55 19.92 5.15
CA PRO A 146 8.10 20.55 6.33
C PRO A 146 7.78 22.04 6.40
N PRO A 147 7.62 22.61 7.61
CA PRO A 147 7.51 24.05 7.81
C PRO A 147 8.71 24.78 7.19
N LYS A 148 8.46 25.97 6.64
CA LYS A 148 9.51 26.90 6.19
C LYS A 148 10.09 27.68 7.35
#